data_AF-A0A485A9P6-F1
#
_entry.id   AF-A0A485A9P6-F1
#
_cell.length_a   1.000
_cell.length_b   1.000
_cell.length_c   1.000
_cell.angle_alpha   90.00
_cell.angle_beta   90.00
_cell.angle_gamma   90.00
#
_symmetry.space_group_name_H-M   'P 1'
#
loop_
_entity.id
_entity.type
_entity.pdbx_description
1 polymer ?
#
loop_
_entity_poly.entity_id
_entity_poly.type
_entity_poly.pdbx_seq_one_letter_code
_entity_poly.pdbx_strand_id
1 'polypeptide(L)'
;MEVNKKRLSEIFGVSVRTIQNWQDQGMPVARGGGKGNEVLYDSAAVIEWYSARDAAIENEKLRKEVEDLRIASESDLQPGTIDYERHRLIRAQADTQELKNAKDTAEVVETAFCTFVLSRVAGEIASILDGVPLSVQRRFPNWKTGTLIS
;
A
#
# COMPACT_ATOMS: atom_id res chain seq x y z
N MET A 1 6.89 3.20 45.52
CA MET A 1 7.70 3.95 46.52
C MET A 1 7.80 5.36 46.01
N GLU A 2 7.33 6.36 46.75
CA GLU A 2 7.45 7.75 46.30
C GLU A 2 8.85 8.29 46.60
N VAL A 3 9.53 8.80 45.57
CA VAL A 3 10.87 9.35 45.67
C VAL A 3 10.92 10.75 45.06
N ASN A 4 11.73 11.63 45.66
CA ASN A 4 12.00 12.93 45.07
C ASN A 4 13.04 12.82 43.96
N LYS A 5 13.21 13.91 43.20
CA LYS A 5 14.09 13.96 42.04
C LYS A 5 15.56 13.63 42.35
N LYS A 6 16.06 14.04 43.52
CA LYS A 6 17.45 13.75 43.96
C LYS A 6 17.62 12.26 44.22
N ARG A 7 16.69 11.66 44.97
CA ARG A 7 16.72 10.22 45.27
C ARG A 7 16.53 9.37 44.02
N LEU A 8 15.67 9.79 43.10
CA LEU A 8 15.51 9.14 41.79
C LEU A 8 16.81 9.18 40.98
N SER A 9 17.52 10.31 41.00
CA SER A 9 18.82 10.43 40.33
C SER A 9 19.89 9.51 40.91
N GLU A 10 19.89 9.30 42.24
CA GLU A 10 20.77 8.34 42.92
C GLU A 10 20.42 6.89 42.55
N ILE A 11 19.12 6.54 42.50
CA ILE A 11 18.65 5.18 42.18
C ILE A 11 19.06 4.77 40.76
N PHE A 12 18.89 5.68 39.80
CA PHE A 12 19.24 5.44 38.40
C PHE A 12 20.71 5.72 38.08
N GLY A 13 21.49 6.27 39.04
CA GLY A 13 22.90 6.62 38.81
C GLY A 13 23.11 7.71 37.75
N VAL A 14 22.12 8.58 37.53
CA VAL A 14 22.15 9.62 36.49
C VAL A 14 22.09 11.03 37.10
N SER A 15 22.38 12.05 36.29
CA SER A 15 22.26 13.43 36.75
C SER A 15 20.79 13.83 37.00
N VAL A 16 20.55 14.75 37.93
CA VAL A 16 19.22 15.37 38.15
C VAL A 16 18.69 16.03 36.86
N ARG A 17 19.58 16.49 35.97
CA ARG A 17 19.23 17.03 34.65
C ARG A 17 18.69 15.94 33.71
N THR A 18 19.26 14.74 33.76
CA THR A 18 18.77 13.57 33.00
C THR A 18 17.35 13.21 33.42
N ILE A 19 17.07 13.23 34.73
CA ILE A 19 15.71 13.01 35.26
C ILE A 19 14.74 14.10 34.78
N GLN A 20 15.18 15.36 34.68
CA GLN A 20 14.36 16.42 34.08
C GLN A 20 14.04 16.12 32.61
N ASN A 21 15.05 15.74 31.83
CA ASN A 21 14.84 15.42 30.42
C ASN A 21 13.87 14.24 30.25
N TRP A 22 13.92 13.24 31.13
CA TRP A 22 12.96 12.13 31.10
C TRP A 22 11.55 12.60 31.46
N GLN A 23 11.41 13.49 32.43
CA GLN A 23 10.13 14.15 32.74
C GLN A 23 9.58 14.89 31.52
N ASP A 24 10.42 15.64 30.80
CA ASP A 24 10.02 16.38 29.59
C ASP A 24 9.66 15.43 28.42
N GLN A 25 10.19 14.20 28.42
CA GLN A 25 9.87 13.12 27.49
C GLN A 25 8.61 12.33 27.90
N GLY A 26 7.91 12.74 28.95
CA GLY A 26 6.66 12.12 29.39
C GLY A 26 6.81 11.05 30.47
N MET A 27 7.93 11.02 31.20
CA MET A 27 8.08 10.15 32.37
C MET A 27 7.02 10.47 33.44
N PRO A 28 6.34 9.45 34.01
CA PRO A 28 5.22 9.65 34.91
C PRO A 28 5.62 10.35 36.21
N VAL A 29 4.80 11.31 36.62
CA VAL A 29 4.96 12.10 37.85
C VAL A 29 3.77 11.80 38.77
N ALA A 30 4.04 11.38 40.00
CA ALA A 30 3.01 11.02 40.97
C ALA A 30 2.34 12.26 41.60
N ARG A 31 3.12 13.33 41.85
CA ARG A 31 2.59 14.59 42.35
C ARG A 31 3.30 15.79 41.69
N GLY A 32 2.51 16.62 41.01
CA GLY A 32 2.99 17.76 40.24
C GLY A 32 3.45 18.92 41.14
N GLY A 33 4.73 19.26 41.04
CA GLY A 33 5.34 20.39 41.74
C GLY A 33 4.85 21.72 41.17
N GLY A 34 3.81 22.30 41.79
CA GLY A 34 3.48 23.71 41.64
C GLY A 34 4.58 24.63 42.21
N LYS A 35 4.43 25.94 42.05
CA LYS A 35 5.37 26.97 42.54
C LYS A 35 5.69 26.76 44.03
N GLY A 36 6.83 26.13 44.35
CA GLY A 36 7.30 25.86 45.72
C GLY A 36 7.16 24.42 46.23
N ASN A 37 6.57 23.49 45.46
CA ASN A 37 6.40 22.08 45.89
C ASN A 37 7.39 21.14 45.16
N GLU A 38 7.96 20.19 45.90
CA GLU A 38 8.82 19.16 45.33
C GLU A 38 8.03 18.17 44.45
N VAL A 39 8.62 17.81 43.31
CA VAL A 39 8.07 16.80 42.40
C VAL A 39 8.37 15.41 42.95
N LEU A 40 7.31 14.61 43.16
CA LEU A 40 7.40 13.23 43.62
C LEU A 40 7.13 12.28 42.46
N TYR A 41 7.90 11.20 42.43
CA TYR A 41 7.81 10.15 41.42
C TYR A 41 7.52 8.83 42.10
N ASP A 42 6.62 8.03 41.54
CA ASP A 42 6.53 6.63 41.94
C ASP A 42 7.61 5.83 41.21
N SER A 43 8.55 5.27 41.98
CA SER A 43 9.67 4.52 41.41
C SER A 43 9.23 3.35 40.53
N ALA A 44 8.11 2.69 40.85
CA ALA A 44 7.60 1.56 40.05
C ALA A 44 7.17 2.04 38.65
N ALA A 45 6.33 3.07 38.59
CA ALA A 45 5.90 3.67 37.33
C ALA A 45 7.07 4.22 36.48
N VAL A 46 8.09 4.80 37.13
CA VAL A 46 9.28 5.28 36.41
C VAL A 46 10.11 4.13 35.84
N ILE A 47 10.26 3.02 36.56
CA ILE A 47 10.98 1.81 36.07
C ILE A 47 10.24 1.20 34.87
N GLU A 48 8.92 1.07 34.96
CA GLU A 48 8.11 0.57 33.85
C GLU A 48 8.25 1.45 32.61
N TRP A 49 8.11 2.77 32.78
CA TRP A 49 8.31 3.73 31.68
C TRP A 49 9.71 3.64 31.07
N TYR A 50 10.75 3.54 31.91
CA TYR A 50 12.14 3.42 31.46
C TYR A 50 12.35 2.13 30.65
N SER A 51 11.84 0.99 31.13
CA SER A 51 11.93 -0.29 30.43
C SER A 51 11.20 -0.29 29.09
N ALA A 52 10.01 0.33 29.03
CA ALA A 52 9.24 0.45 27.81
C ALA A 52 9.92 1.36 26.79
N ARG A 53 10.52 2.47 27.25
CA ARG A 53 11.28 3.39 26.41
C ARG A 53 12.54 2.73 25.85
N ASP A 54 13.30 2.01 26.66
CA ASP A 54 14.50 1.29 26.21
C ASP A 54 14.13 0.20 25.20
N ALA A 55 13.05 -0.55 25.44
CA ALA A 55 12.53 -1.53 24.49
C ALA A 55 12.07 -0.88 23.17
N ALA A 56 11.47 0.31 23.22
CA ALA A 56 11.05 1.04 22.02
C ALA A 56 12.27 1.49 21.18
N ILE A 57 13.31 2.03 21.83
CA ILE A 57 14.55 2.44 21.17
C ILE A 57 15.24 1.22 20.53
N GLU A 58 15.30 0.10 21.24
CA GLU A 58 15.92 -1.11 20.71
C GLU A 58 15.13 -1.70 19.54
N ASN A 59 13.79 -1.74 19.64
CA ASN A 59 12.95 -2.17 18.53
C ASN A 59 13.09 -1.26 17.30
N GLU A 60 13.25 0.05 17.49
CA GLU A 60 13.48 0.98 16.38
C GLU A 60 14.82 0.72 15.68
N LYS A 61 15.88 0.46 16.44
CA LYS A 61 17.18 0.06 15.87
C LYS A 61 17.09 -1.25 15.10
N LEU A 62 16.46 -2.27 15.70
CA LEU A 62 16.29 -3.57 15.05
C LEU A 62 15.46 -3.46 13.76
N ARG A 63 14.40 -2.64 13.77
CA ARG A 63 13.61 -2.36 12.55
C ARG A 63 14.46 -1.72 11.46
N LYS A 64 15.31 -0.77 11.83
CA LYS A 64 16.21 -0.11 10.89
C LYS A 64 17.25 -1.08 10.32
N GLU A 65 17.87 -1.90 11.16
CA GLU A 65 18.84 -2.92 10.73
C GLU A 65 18.21 -3.97 9.80
N VAL A 66 17.00 -4.43 10.11
CA VAL A 66 16.24 -5.35 9.23
C VAL A 66 15.93 -4.71 7.88
N GLU A 67 15.54 -3.43 7.85
CA GLU A 67 15.27 -2.73 6.59
C GLU A 67 16.55 -2.52 5.78
N ASP A 68 17.65 -2.15 6.43
CA ASP A 68 18.96 -1.99 5.77
C ASP A 68 19.42 -3.33 5.15
N LEU A 69 19.21 -4.46 5.85
CA LEU A 69 19.47 -5.81 5.32
C LEU A 69 18.54 -6.18 4.15
N ARG A 70 17.27 -5.78 4.22
CA ARG A 70 16.30 -6.00 3.14
C ARG A 70 16.70 -5.24 1.88
N ILE A 71 17.09 -3.97 2.02
CA ILE A 71 17.58 -3.13 0.92
C ILE A 71 18.85 -3.72 0.33
N ALA A 72 19.80 -4.16 1.17
CA ALA A 72 21.01 -4.83 0.69
C ALA A 72 20.67 -6.10 -0.10
N SER A 73 19.79 -6.96 0.43
CA SER A 73 19.34 -8.18 -0.25
C SER A 73 18.60 -7.89 -1.57
N GLU A 74 17.81 -6.81 -1.65
CA GLU A 74 17.16 -6.39 -2.89
C GLU A 74 18.16 -5.82 -3.90
N SER A 75 19.19 -5.11 -3.43
CA SER A 75 20.27 -4.61 -4.29
C SER A 75 21.16 -5.71 -4.85
N ASP A 76 21.22 -6.86 -4.16
CA ASP A 76 21.97 -8.05 -4.56
C ASP A 76 21.20 -9.00 -5.49
N LEU A 77 19.97 -8.64 -5.90
CA LEU A 77 19.22 -9.39 -6.92
C LEU A 77 19.89 -9.22 -8.31
N GLN A 78 21.00 -9.93 -8.49
CA GLN A 78 21.73 -9.95 -9.75
C GLN A 78 21.09 -10.95 -10.73
N PRO A 79 20.90 -10.56 -12.00
CA PRO A 79 20.45 -11.49 -13.04
C PRO A 79 21.32 -12.76 -13.10
N GLY A 80 20.67 -13.93 -13.07
CA GLY A 80 21.34 -15.23 -13.11
C GLY A 80 21.52 -15.92 -11.75
N THR A 81 21.22 -15.25 -10.64
CA THR A 81 21.11 -15.91 -9.32
C THR A 81 19.79 -16.67 -9.19
N ILE A 82 19.76 -17.73 -8.38
CA ILE A 82 18.56 -18.52 -8.13
C ILE A 82 17.43 -17.65 -7.55
N ASP A 83 17.76 -16.71 -6.67
CA ASP A 83 16.77 -15.88 -6.00
C ASP A 83 16.19 -14.81 -6.92
N TYR A 84 16.99 -14.24 -7.84
CA TYR A 84 16.47 -13.37 -8.90
C TYR A 84 15.51 -14.12 -9.85
N GLU A 85 15.89 -15.33 -10.27
CA GLU A 85 15.07 -16.17 -11.14
C GLU A 85 13.74 -16.58 -10.47
N ARG A 86 13.79 -16.92 -9.18
CA ARG A 86 12.59 -17.18 -8.38
C ARG A 86 11.71 -15.94 -8.25
N HIS A 87 12.30 -14.78 -7.93
CA HIS A 87 11.55 -13.54 -7.82
C HIS A 87 10.87 -13.17 -9.15
N ARG A 88 11.56 -13.32 -10.29
CA ARG A 88 10.97 -13.11 -11.62
C ARG A 88 9.83 -14.08 -11.90
N LEU A 89 10.00 -15.37 -11.57
CA LEU A 89 8.97 -16.39 -11.76
C LEU A 89 7.74 -16.10 -10.91
N ILE A 90 7.93 -15.78 -9.62
CA ILE A 90 6.83 -15.45 -8.70
C ILE A 90 6.06 -14.23 -9.21
N ARG A 91 6.77 -13.21 -9.69
CA ARG A 91 6.13 -12.03 -10.28
C ARG A 91 5.30 -12.38 -11.52
N ALA A 92 5.85 -13.17 -12.44
CA ALA A 92 5.12 -13.60 -13.63
C ALA A 92 3.89 -14.50 -13.28
N GLN A 93 4.00 -15.32 -12.24
CA GLN A 93 2.89 -16.11 -11.72
C GLN A 93 1.80 -15.23 -11.11
N ALA A 94 2.18 -14.20 -10.35
CA ALA A 94 1.26 -13.21 -9.81
C ALA A 94 0.51 -12.48 -10.93
N ASP A 95 1.22 -11.96 -11.93
CA ASP A 95 0.63 -11.27 -13.10
C ASP A 95 -0.35 -12.20 -13.85
N THR A 96 0.00 -13.47 -14.01
CA THR A 96 -0.87 -14.47 -14.65
C THR A 96 -2.14 -14.70 -13.84
N GLN A 97 -2.02 -14.79 -12.52
CA GLN A 97 -3.16 -15.00 -11.63
C GLN A 97 -4.06 -13.75 -11.57
N GLU A 98 -3.49 -12.55 -11.58
CA GLU A 98 -4.23 -11.29 -11.66
C GLU A 98 -5.02 -11.20 -12.96
N LEU A 99 -4.41 -11.49 -14.11
CA LEU A 99 -5.12 -11.52 -15.39
C LEU A 99 -6.24 -12.57 -15.41
N LYS A 100 -6.03 -13.72 -14.76
CA LYS A 100 -7.08 -14.74 -14.64
C LYS A 100 -8.24 -14.23 -13.79
N ASN A 101 -7.95 -13.65 -12.63
CA ASN A 101 -8.97 -13.06 -11.76
C ASN A 101 -9.76 -11.96 -12.48
N ALA A 102 -9.07 -11.09 -13.23
CA ALA A 102 -9.70 -10.02 -14.00
C ALA A 102 -10.59 -10.55 -15.15
N LYS A 103 -10.25 -11.71 -15.74
CA LYS A 103 -11.14 -12.39 -16.70
C LYS A 103 -12.37 -12.96 -16.00
N ASP A 104 -12.18 -13.57 -14.82
CA ASP A 104 -13.27 -14.16 -14.03
C ASP A 104 -14.23 -13.08 -13.51
N THR A 105 -13.74 -11.86 -13.21
CA THR A 105 -14.58 -10.69 -12.87
C THR A 105 -15.09 -9.92 -14.10
N ALA A 106 -14.80 -10.40 -15.31
CA ALA A 106 -15.15 -9.77 -16.58
C ALA A 106 -14.62 -8.33 -16.77
N GLU A 107 -13.56 -7.96 -16.06
CA GLU A 107 -12.86 -6.68 -16.23
C GLU A 107 -11.99 -6.66 -17.49
N VAL A 108 -11.43 -7.82 -17.87
CA VAL A 108 -10.63 -7.96 -19.09
C VAL A 108 -11.12 -9.12 -19.95
N VAL A 109 -11.00 -8.95 -21.26
CA VAL A 109 -11.42 -9.93 -22.26
C VAL A 109 -10.30 -10.19 -23.25
N GLU A 110 -10.33 -11.37 -23.89
CA GLU A 110 -9.33 -11.70 -24.89
C GLU A 110 -9.56 -10.91 -26.19
N THR A 111 -8.60 -10.05 -26.54
CA THR A 111 -8.71 -9.12 -27.67
C THR A 111 -8.93 -9.83 -29.00
N ALA A 112 -8.30 -10.99 -29.21
CA ALA A 112 -8.45 -11.77 -30.44
C ALA A 112 -9.89 -12.28 -30.60
N PHE A 113 -10.47 -12.81 -29.53
CA PHE A 113 -11.85 -13.26 -29.52
C PHE A 113 -12.83 -12.10 -29.73
N CYS A 114 -12.67 -11.01 -28.99
CA CYS A 114 -13.54 -9.84 -29.13
C CYS A 114 -13.48 -9.23 -30.53
N THR A 115 -12.28 -9.09 -31.11
CA THR A 115 -12.11 -8.60 -32.48
C THR A 115 -12.85 -9.50 -33.47
N PHE A 116 -12.69 -10.82 -33.35
CA PHE A 116 -13.36 -11.78 -34.22
C PHE A 116 -14.89 -11.67 -34.16
N VAL A 117 -15.45 -11.66 -32.94
CA VAL A 117 -16.90 -11.54 -32.74
C VAL A 117 -17.42 -10.21 -33.29
N LEU A 118 -16.72 -9.10 -33.00
CA LEU A 118 -17.09 -7.77 -33.49
C LEU A 118 -17.03 -7.69 -35.01
N SER A 119 -16.00 -8.25 -35.66
CA SER A 119 -15.92 -8.31 -37.13
C SER A 119 -17.09 -9.08 -37.74
N ARG A 120 -17.51 -10.19 -37.11
CA ARG A 120 -18.67 -10.96 -37.58
C ARG A 120 -19.97 -10.18 -37.44
N VAL A 121 -20.22 -9.57 -36.28
CA VAL A 121 -21.42 -8.75 -36.03
C VAL A 121 -21.45 -7.56 -36.98
N ALA A 122 -20.32 -6.90 -37.21
CA ALA A 122 -20.23 -5.80 -38.17
C ALA A 122 -20.57 -6.25 -39.60
N GLY A 123 -20.10 -7.44 -40.02
CA GLY A 123 -20.44 -8.01 -41.32
C GLY A 123 -21.93 -8.32 -41.48
N GLU A 124 -22.57 -8.86 -40.44
CA GLU A 124 -24.01 -9.12 -40.44
C GLU A 124 -24.82 -7.81 -40.54
N ILE A 125 -24.43 -6.78 -39.80
CA ILE A 125 -25.06 -5.45 -39.88
C ILE A 125 -24.89 -4.85 -41.29
N ALA A 126 -23.69 -4.92 -41.86
CA ALA A 126 -23.42 -4.42 -43.21
C ALA A 126 -24.32 -5.13 -44.24
N SER A 127 -24.43 -6.45 -44.17
CA SER A 127 -25.28 -7.23 -45.08
C SER A 127 -26.77 -6.86 -44.98
N ILE A 128 -27.27 -6.57 -43.76
CA ILE A 128 -28.64 -6.10 -43.58
C ILE A 128 -28.81 -4.71 -44.20
N LEU A 129 -27.87 -3.80 -43.95
CA LEU A 129 -27.89 -2.44 -44.49
C LEU A 129 -27.86 -2.43 -46.03
N ASP A 130 -27.07 -3.30 -46.65
CA ASP A 130 -27.03 -3.45 -48.12
C ASP A 130 -28.38 -3.91 -48.71
N GLY A 131 -29.20 -4.60 -47.91
CA GLY A 131 -30.56 -5.02 -48.30
C GLY A 131 -31.62 -3.93 -48.16
N VAL A 132 -31.34 -2.84 -47.44
CA VAL A 132 -32.31 -1.76 -47.17
C VAL A 132 -32.73 -1.02 -48.45
N PRO A 133 -31.82 -0.60 -49.36
CA PRO A 133 -32.20 0.09 -50.59
C PRO A 133 -33.21 -0.69 -51.44
N LEU A 134 -32.97 -2.00 -51.61
CA LEU A 134 -33.85 -2.90 -52.36
C LEU A 134 -35.22 -3.07 -51.68
N SER A 135 -35.23 -3.19 -50.35
CA SER A 135 -36.45 -3.29 -49.56
C SER A 135 -37.29 -2.01 -49.65
N VAL A 136 -36.63 -0.84 -49.63
CA VAL A 136 -37.27 0.47 -49.82
C VAL A 136 -37.84 0.62 -51.23
N GLN A 137 -37.08 0.26 -52.27
CA GLN A 137 -37.56 0.30 -53.66
C GLN A 137 -38.77 -0.62 -53.89
N ARG A 138 -38.77 -1.84 -53.33
CA ARG A 138 -39.93 -2.75 -53.40
C ARG A 138 -41.17 -2.17 -52.73
N ARG A 139 -40.98 -1.47 -51.59
CA ARG A 139 -42.09 -0.92 -50.80
C ARG A 139 -42.60 0.41 -51.33
N PHE A 140 -41.77 1.17 -52.05
CA PHE A 140 -42.12 2.45 -52.68
C PHE A 140 -41.68 2.48 -54.16
N PRO A 141 -42.42 1.81 -55.06
CA PRO A 141 -42.02 1.63 -56.47
C PRO A 141 -41.90 2.93 -57.27
N ASN A 142 -42.56 4.00 -56.82
CA ASN A 142 -42.59 5.31 -57.48
C ASN A 142 -41.54 6.30 -56.92
N TRP A 143 -40.69 5.86 -55.99
CA TRP A 143 -39.63 6.69 -55.43
C TRP A 143 -38.51 6.84 -56.46
N LYS A 144 -38.55 7.93 -57.26
CA LYS A 144 -37.48 8.22 -58.22
C LYS A 144 -36.17 8.47 -57.46
N THR A 145 -35.18 7.62 -57.70
CA THR A 145 -33.76 7.90 -57.44
C THR A 145 -33.31 8.99 -58.41
N GLY A 146 -33.74 10.22 -58.16
CA GLY A 146 -33.34 11.41 -58.91
C GLY A 146 -32.47 12.30 -58.02
N THR A 147 -31.19 12.38 -58.40
CA THR A 147 -30.25 13.47 -58.06
C THR A 147 -29.54 13.36 -56.71
N LEU A 148 -28.27 13.79 -56.71
CA LEU A 148 -27.19 13.65 -55.72
C LEU A 148 -26.44 12.32 -55.95
N ILE A 149 -25.27 12.27 -56.60
CA ILE A 149 -24.14 13.20 -56.62
C ILE A 149 -23.45 13.11 -57.99
N SER A 150 -23.31 14.27 -58.65
CA SER A 150 -22.22 14.60 -59.58
C SER A 150 -21.14 15.34 -58.80
#